data_AF-W2JIZ5-F1
#
_entry.id   AF-W2JIZ5-F1
#
_cell.length_a   1.000
_cell.length_b   1.000
_cell.length_c   1.000
_cell.angle_alpha   90.00
_cell.angle_beta   90.00
_cell.angle_gamma   90.00
#
_symmetry.space_group_name_H-M   'P 1'
#
loop_
_entity.id
_entity.type
_entity.pdbx_description
1 polymer ?
#
loop_
_entity_poly.entity_id
_entity_poly.type
_entity_poly.pdbx_seq_one_letter_code
_entity_poly.pdbx_strand_id
1 'polypeptide(L)'
;MIGDNCSVNQAIGRKLGALPFIGCASHRFQLAVNDVLANEDTLLAKIHALMKHLSTIKCRAALRKVTPLASAVRNATRWLIVFSMVERYTKLHPALQSMDHATISKHSFARFVLSESEAA
;
A
#
# COMPACT_ATOMS: atom_id res chain seq x y z
N MET A 1 4.36 1.03 31.13
CA MET A 1 5.16 1.53 29.98
C MET A 1 4.32 1.46 28.72
N ILE A 2 4.33 2.50 27.87
CA ILE A 2 3.63 2.49 26.58
C ILE A 2 4.69 2.53 25.48
N GLY A 3 4.65 1.61 24.54
CA GLY A 3 5.65 1.53 23.46
C GLY A 3 5.19 0.65 22.32
N ASP A 4 5.93 0.66 21.21
CA ASP A 4 5.66 -0.29 20.13
C ASP A 4 5.85 -1.75 20.62
N ASN A 5 5.15 -2.70 20.00
CA ASN A 5 5.25 -4.11 20.36
C ASN A 5 6.57 -4.76 19.90
N CYS A 6 7.63 -3.99 19.64
CA CYS A 6 8.93 -4.56 19.30
C CYS A 6 9.40 -5.52 20.41
N SER A 7 10.06 -6.62 20.02
CA SER A 7 10.53 -7.66 20.94
C SER A 7 11.42 -7.10 22.06
N VAL A 8 12.21 -6.07 21.75
CA VAL A 8 13.05 -5.36 22.73
C VAL A 8 12.21 -4.64 23.77
N ASN A 9 11.17 -3.90 23.36
CA ASN A 9 10.29 -3.17 24.26
C ASN A 9 9.47 -4.13 25.15
N GLN A 10 9.01 -5.24 24.58
CA GLN A 10 8.38 -6.31 25.35
C GLN A 10 9.36 -6.93 26.37
N ALA A 11 10.61 -7.18 25.98
CA ALA A 11 11.62 -7.75 26.88
C ALA A 11 11.97 -6.79 28.03
N ILE A 12 12.10 -5.49 27.74
CA ILE A 12 12.32 -4.44 28.74
C ILE A 12 11.15 -4.40 29.73
N GLY A 13 9.90 -4.36 29.24
CA GLY A 13 8.71 -4.38 30.10
C GLY A 13 8.63 -5.62 31.00
N ARG A 14 9.00 -6.80 30.49
CA ARG A 14 9.04 -8.05 31.26
C ARG A 14 10.18 -8.09 32.28
N LYS A 15 11.38 -7.58 31.93
CA LYS A 15 12.58 -7.63 32.79
C LYS A 15 12.59 -6.58 33.90
N LEU A 16 11.96 -5.43 33.70
CA LEU A 16 11.94 -4.34 34.69
C LEU A 16 10.97 -4.56 35.87
N GLY A 17 10.38 -5.74 36.02
CA GLY A 17 9.48 -6.07 37.13
C GLY A 17 8.11 -5.43 36.95
N ALA A 18 7.13 -6.25 36.59
CA ALA A 18 5.68 -6.04 36.67
C ALA A 18 5.08 -4.67 36.23
N LEU A 19 5.81 -3.83 35.49
CA LEU A 19 5.22 -2.64 34.90
C LEU A 19 4.31 -3.06 33.75
N PRO A 20 2.99 -2.78 33.81
CA PRO A 20 2.09 -3.14 32.73
C PRO A 20 2.57 -2.48 31.44
N PHE A 21 2.86 -3.31 30.44
CA PHE A 21 3.23 -2.86 29.10
C PHE A 21 1.97 -2.75 28.26
N ILE A 22 1.62 -1.52 27.88
CA ILE A 22 0.48 -1.25 27.02
C ILE A 22 1.04 -1.01 25.62
N GLY A 23 0.62 -1.85 24.68
CA GLY A 23 1.02 -1.71 23.28
C GLY A 23 0.60 -0.35 22.71
N CYS A 24 1.43 0.20 21.84
CA CYS A 24 1.22 1.49 21.20
C CYS A 24 -0.16 1.57 20.55
N ALA A 25 -0.89 2.67 20.80
CA ALA A 25 -2.22 2.89 20.26
C ALA A 25 -2.24 2.86 18.72
N SER A 26 -1.22 3.42 18.06
CA SER A 26 -1.10 3.37 16.60
C SER A 26 -0.90 1.95 16.08
N HIS A 27 -0.17 1.09 16.80
CA HIS A 27 0.02 -0.30 16.42
C HIS A 27 -1.29 -1.10 16.55
N ARG A 28 -2.03 -0.89 17.65
CA ARG A 28 -3.37 -1.49 17.81
C ARG A 28 -4.35 -1.02 16.73
N PHE A 29 -4.30 0.26 16.38
CA PHE A 29 -5.09 0.80 15.27
C PHE A 29 -4.71 0.14 13.94
N GLN A 30 -3.42 -0.03 13.65
CA GLN A 30 -2.98 -0.70 12.43
C GLN A 30 -3.43 -2.16 12.36
N LEU A 31 -3.41 -2.88 13.48
CA LEU A 31 -3.93 -4.25 13.53
C LEU A 31 -5.43 -4.27 13.22
N ALA A 32 -6.22 -3.39 13.84
CA ALA A 32 -7.64 -3.28 13.55
C ALA A 32 -7.92 -2.93 12.07
N VAL A 33 -7.13 -2.03 11.47
CA VAL A 33 -7.23 -1.69 10.05
C VAL A 33 -6.88 -2.89 9.17
N ASN A 34 -5.86 -3.68 9.52
CA ASN A 34 -5.54 -4.91 8.79
C ASN A 34 -6.67 -5.93 8.88
N ASP A 35 -7.28 -6.10 10.06
CA ASP A 35 -8.39 -7.05 10.24
C ASP A 35 -9.62 -6.64 9.41
N VAL A 36 -9.93 -5.34 9.35
CA VAL A 36 -11.01 -4.81 8.49
C VAL A 36 -10.71 -5.03 7.01
N LEU A 37 -9.45 -4.88 6.60
CA LEU A 37 -9.02 -5.00 5.21
C LEU A 37 -8.68 -6.44 4.80
N ALA A 38 -8.77 -7.42 5.70
CA ALA A 38 -8.38 -8.81 5.43
C ALA A 38 -9.15 -9.42 4.24
N ASN A 39 -10.43 -9.06 4.08
CA ASN A 39 -11.24 -9.53 2.95
C ASN A 39 -10.81 -8.91 1.61
N GLU A 40 -10.19 -7.73 1.64
CA GLU A 40 -9.73 -6.99 0.46
C GLU A 40 -8.26 -7.26 0.13
N ASP A 41 -7.61 -8.22 0.79
CA ASP A 41 -6.19 -8.49 0.61
C ASP A 41 -5.83 -8.82 -0.84
N THR A 42 -6.74 -9.49 -1.57
CA THR A 42 -6.56 -9.80 -2.99
C THR A 42 -6.53 -8.54 -3.85
N LEU A 43 -7.47 -7.62 -3.64
CA LEU A 43 -7.55 -6.33 -4.32
C LEU A 43 -6.33 -5.46 -3.97
N LEU A 44 -5.98 -5.39 -2.68
CA LEU A 44 -4.80 -4.67 -2.21
C LEU A 44 -3.51 -5.24 -2.79
N ALA A 45 -3.41 -6.56 -2.98
CA ALA A 45 -2.28 -7.19 -3.64
C ALA A 45 -2.22 -6.82 -5.14
N LYS A 46 -3.35 -6.76 -5.85
CA LYS A 46 -3.44 -6.29 -7.24
C LYS A 46 -2.96 -4.83 -7.35
N ILE A 47 -3.49 -3.93 -6.51
CA ILE A 47 -3.08 -2.52 -6.46
C ILE A 47 -1.58 -2.42 -6.14
N HIS A 48 -1.10 -3.17 -5.16
CA HIS A 48 0.31 -3.15 -4.80
C HIS A 48 1.23 -3.61 -5.95
N ALA A 49 0.83 -4.66 -6.67
CA ALA A 49 1.57 -5.14 -7.84
C ALA A 49 1.61 -4.09 -8.96
N LEU A 50 0.48 -3.42 -9.23
CA LEU A 50 0.41 -2.30 -10.17
C LEU A 50 1.36 -1.17 -9.75
N MET A 51 1.28 -0.73 -8.50
CA MET A 51 2.09 0.37 -7.99
C MET A 51 3.58 0.04 -8.02
N LYS A 52 3.95 -1.21 -7.75
CA LYS A 52 5.33 -1.70 -7.90
C LYS A 52 5.76 -1.67 -9.35
N HIS A 53 4.91 -2.08 -10.29
CA HIS A 53 5.21 -2.02 -11.72
C HIS A 53 5.41 -0.58 -12.23
N LEU A 54 4.54 0.35 -11.80
CA LEU A 54 4.64 1.78 -12.09
C LEU A 54 5.90 2.43 -11.50
N SER A 55 6.45 1.85 -10.43
CA SER A 55 7.67 2.35 -9.79
C SER A 55 8.95 2.08 -10.61
N THR A 56 8.91 1.16 -11.58
CA THR A 56 10.04 0.83 -12.45
C THR A 56 10.45 2.01 -13.33
N ILE A 57 11.72 2.07 -13.73
CA ILE A 57 12.28 3.23 -14.46
C ILE A 57 11.51 3.50 -15.77
N LYS A 58 11.23 2.46 -16.56
CA LYS A 58 10.53 2.57 -17.84
C LYS A 58 9.09 3.06 -17.67
N CYS A 59 8.35 2.45 -16.74
CA CYS A 59 6.96 2.81 -16.49
C CYS A 59 6.85 4.20 -15.85
N ARG A 60 7.76 4.57 -14.96
CA ARG A 60 7.82 5.91 -14.38
C ARG A 60 8.08 6.98 -15.43
N ALA A 61 8.95 6.71 -16.41
CA ALA A 61 9.19 7.62 -17.52
C ALA A 61 7.95 7.79 -18.40
N ALA A 62 7.19 6.72 -18.66
CA ALA A 62 5.92 6.79 -19.37
C ALA A 62 4.84 7.54 -18.55
N LEU A 63 4.73 7.25 -17.26
CA LEU A 63 3.75 7.85 -16.35
C LEU A 63 3.94 9.37 -16.23
N ARG A 64 5.19 9.85 -16.18
CA ARG A 64 5.51 11.29 -16.15
C ARG A 64 5.00 12.08 -17.35
N LYS A 65 4.71 11.42 -18.48
CA LYS A 65 4.14 12.06 -19.67
C LYS A 65 2.66 12.39 -19.50
N VAL A 66 1.96 11.66 -18.63
CA VAL A 66 0.50 11.76 -18.45
C VAL A 66 0.10 12.29 -17.07
N THR A 67 0.99 12.20 -16.08
CA THR A 67 0.75 12.77 -14.74
C THR A 67 2.06 13.13 -14.04
N PRO A 68 2.11 14.23 -13.27
CA PRO A 68 3.26 14.54 -12.41
C PRO A 68 3.37 13.60 -11.20
N LEU A 69 2.34 12.80 -10.92
CA LEU A 69 2.29 11.92 -9.75
C LEU A 69 3.18 10.69 -9.92
N ALA A 70 3.80 10.26 -8.81
CA ALA A 70 4.57 9.03 -8.74
C ALA A 70 3.83 7.92 -7.98
N SER A 71 4.11 6.67 -8.35
CA SER A 71 3.62 5.51 -7.62
C SER A 71 4.14 5.48 -6.17
N ALA A 72 3.26 5.21 -5.21
CA ALA A 72 3.57 4.86 -3.84
C ALA A 72 3.53 3.33 -3.66
N VAL A 73 4.65 2.71 -3.29
CA VAL A 73 4.76 1.26 -3.04
C VAL A 73 4.71 1.02 -1.53
N ARG A 74 4.16 -0.13 -1.10
CA ARG A 74 4.11 -0.51 0.31
C ARG A 74 5.48 -0.93 0.81
N ASN A 75 6.05 -0.18 1.74
CA ASN A 75 7.16 -0.62 2.59
C ASN A 75 6.60 -1.16 3.90
N ALA A 76 6.86 -2.44 4.19
CA ALA A 76 6.32 -3.16 5.34
C ALA A 76 6.60 -2.48 6.69
N THR A 77 7.68 -1.69 6.77
CA THR A 77 8.17 -1.06 8.00
C THR A 77 7.49 0.27 8.35
N ARG A 78 6.60 0.83 7.51
CA ARG A 78 6.00 2.16 7.76
C ARG A 78 4.47 2.11 7.83
N TRP A 79 3.95 2.59 8.96
CA TRP A 79 2.61 2.34 9.50
C TRP A 79 1.40 2.79 8.68
N LEU A 80 1.47 3.77 7.76
CA LEU A 80 0.26 4.37 7.14
C LEU A 80 0.01 4.02 5.67
N ILE A 81 0.69 3.00 5.16
CA ILE A 81 0.94 2.98 3.72
C ILE A 81 -0.12 2.26 2.89
N VAL A 82 -0.96 1.41 3.49
CA VAL A 82 -2.10 0.82 2.76
C VAL A 82 -3.03 1.95 2.31
N PHE A 83 -3.38 2.85 3.24
CA PHE A 83 -4.14 4.04 2.94
C PHE A 83 -3.45 4.93 1.89
N SER A 84 -2.18 5.28 2.09
CA SER A 84 -1.45 6.14 1.14
C SER A 84 -1.28 5.52 -0.25
N MET A 85 -1.13 4.20 -0.35
CA MET A 85 -1.05 3.47 -1.62
C MET A 85 -2.39 3.51 -2.34
N VAL A 86 -3.49 3.20 -1.64
CA VAL A 86 -4.84 3.22 -2.19
C VAL A 86 -5.23 4.64 -2.60
N GLU A 87 -4.97 5.64 -1.75
CA GLU A 87 -5.20 7.06 -2.07
C GLU A 87 -4.38 7.51 -3.28
N ARG A 88 -3.12 7.04 -3.40
CA ARG A 88 -2.31 7.35 -4.59
C ARG A 88 -2.88 6.67 -5.84
N TYR A 89 -3.35 5.43 -5.70
CA TYR A 89 -3.96 4.69 -6.79
C TYR A 89 -5.23 5.38 -7.30
N THR A 90 -6.14 5.83 -6.43
CA THR A 90 -7.38 6.53 -6.84
C THR A 90 -7.08 7.81 -7.62
N LYS A 91 -6.01 8.54 -7.26
CA LYS A 91 -5.55 9.73 -8.01
C LYS A 91 -4.86 9.39 -9.33
N LEU A 92 -4.18 8.24 -9.42
CA LEU A 92 -3.50 7.79 -10.63
C LEU A 92 -4.46 7.11 -11.62
N HIS A 93 -5.54 6.50 -11.14
CA HIS A 93 -6.45 5.68 -11.94
C HIS A 93 -7.01 6.41 -13.17
N PRO A 94 -7.51 7.66 -13.08
CA PRO A 94 -8.00 8.38 -14.27
C PRO A 94 -6.89 8.64 -15.30
N ALA A 95 -5.69 8.97 -14.84
CA ALA A 95 -4.54 9.21 -15.72
C ALA A 95 -4.04 7.93 -16.40
N LEU A 96 -4.24 6.77 -15.77
CA LEU A 96 -3.97 5.47 -16.37
C LEU A 96 -5.02 5.09 -17.41
N GLN A 97 -6.29 5.41 -17.15
CA GLN A 97 -7.39 5.20 -18.11
C GLN A 97 -7.28 6.10 -19.35
N SER A 98 -6.73 7.30 -19.21
CA SER A 98 -6.51 8.22 -20.34
C SER A 98 -5.31 7.87 -21.22
N MET A 99 -4.55 6.81 -20.91
CA MET A 99 -3.42 6.39 -21.73
C MET A 99 -3.89 5.58 -22.94
N ASP A 100 -3.29 5.81 -24.12
CA ASP A 100 -3.61 5.02 -25.31
C ASP A 100 -3.41 3.51 -25.08
N HIS A 101 -4.32 2.70 -25.63
CA HIS A 101 -4.25 1.23 -25.56
C HIS A 101 -2.91 0.66 -26.05
N ALA A 102 -2.27 1.31 -27.02
CA ALA A 102 -0.92 0.95 -27.49
C ALA A 102 0.15 1.11 -26.39
N THR A 103 0.06 2.17 -25.60
CA THR A 103 0.97 2.43 -24.47
C THR A 103 0.68 1.49 -23.31
N ILE A 104 -0.60 1.20 -23.05
CA ILE A 104 -1.07 0.22 -22.07
C ILE A 104 -0.57 -1.18 -22.40
N SER A 105 -0.69 -1.60 -23.65
CA SER A 105 -0.22 -2.90 -24.14
C SER A 105 1.32 -3.00 -24.10
N LYS A 106 2.02 -1.97 -24.60
CA LYS A 106 3.49 -1.93 -24.66
C LYS A 106 4.17 -2.01 -23.30
N HIS A 107 3.57 -1.40 -22.28
CA HIS A 107 4.09 -1.42 -20.91
C HIS A 107 3.42 -2.50 -20.04
N SER A 108 2.60 -3.37 -20.63
CA SER A 108 1.88 -4.44 -19.95
C SER A 108 1.00 -3.94 -18.79
N PHE A 109 0.51 -2.69 -18.86
CA PHE A 109 -0.41 -2.12 -17.88
C PHE A 109 -1.76 -2.86 -17.86
N ALA A 110 -2.18 -3.43 -19.00
CA ALA A 110 -3.44 -4.17 -19.15
C ALA A 110 -3.62 -5.33 -18.15
N ARG A 111 -2.51 -5.95 -17.70
CA ARG A 111 -2.55 -7.03 -16.71
C ARG A 111 -3.02 -6.57 -15.32
N PHE A 112 -2.95 -5.27 -15.06
CA PHE A 112 -3.13 -4.68 -13.74
C PHE A 112 -4.26 -3.63 -13.70
N VAL A 113 -4.74 -3.16 -14.85
CA VAL A 113 -5.93 -2.31 -14.91
C VAL A 113 -7.12 -3.21 -14.62
N LEU A 114 -7.72 -3.03 -13.45
CA LEU A 114 -8.99 -3.66 -13.09
C LEU A 114 -10.03 -3.18 -14.11
N SER A 115 -10.58 -4.10 -14.91
CA SER A 115 -11.78 -3.77 -15.68
C SER A 115 -12.94 -3.64 -14.69
N GLU A 116 -13.86 -2.71 -14.91
CA GLU A 116 -15.05 -2.52 -14.05
C GLU A 116 -15.98 -3.76 -14.01
N SER A 117 -15.67 -4.82 -14.75
CA SER A 117 -16.43 -6.08 -14.78
C SER A 117 -16.26 -6.97 -13.55
N GLU A 118 -15.32 -6.71 -12.63
CA GLU A 118 -15.17 -7.51 -11.39
C GLU A 118 -15.93 -6.91 -10.18
N ALA A 119 -16.75 -5.87 -10.39
CA ALA A 119 -17.51 -5.18 -9.34
C ALA A 119 -19.02 -5.49 -9.36
N ALA A 120 -19.44 -6.65 -9.88
CA ALA A 120 -20.84 -7.10 -9.90
C ALA A 120 -21.02 -8.42 -9.14
#